data_AF-A0A6U0VU01-F1
#
_entry.id   AF-A0A6U0VU01-F1
#
_cell.length_a   1.000
_cell.length_b   1.000
_cell.length_c   1.000
_cell.angle_alpha   90.00
_cell.angle_beta   90.00
_cell.angle_gamma   90.00
#
_symmetry.space_group_name_H-M   'P 1'
#
loop_
_entity.id
_entity.type
_entity.pdbx_description
1 polymer ?
#
loop_
_entity_poly.entity_id
_entity_poly.type
_entity_poly.pdbx_seq_one_letter_code
_entity_poly.pdbx_strand_id
1 'polypeptide(L)'
;MRHTYSSATLLSLIAAISPRSDYAFSFVQARPNTLADSVKNGGSIEIRRPRTRLYMADDSGIGDLSVTELKRLLERRGVDYRDCVEKRDLVDRLKQALARGETVSGVSFSDDFESIKLTEYERSNIDLFDNVAPSVAQIQTSVSAQTPFSMNPVEIPAGQGSGFVWDDRGHVVTNWHVVRNAGKAKVTIGRSLESYDAYLVGADPDNDLAVLKIEGDGKRFKPVPLGSSSSLRVGQSASAIGNPFGLDRTFTTGVVSALGREVRGVGGATLRRCIQTDAAINPGNSGGPLLDSAGRLIGVNVAIYSQSGGNNGIGFAIPVDTVRRVVGQLIKKGRVVKPSIGVVVADDGTVRQLSSGMNGGKALRGALVMDVTENGPAAKAGLRGTRRGPRGLELGDLILAIGSEKVECVEDLLSAVDALNIGDMVSIKYRRGTLGPESVVTIKLAEKQTREVVSNLRRK
;
A
#
# COMPACT_ATOMS: atom_id res chain seq x y z
N MET A 1 -16.82 43.97 -38.89
CA MET A 1 -17.11 43.47 -40.25
C MET A 1 -17.08 41.95 -40.20
N ARG A 2 -18.12 41.26 -40.69
CA ARG A 2 -18.17 39.78 -40.74
C ARG A 2 -17.49 39.31 -42.03
N HIS A 3 -16.53 38.40 -41.93
CA HIS A 3 -16.09 37.59 -43.06
C HIS A 3 -16.57 36.16 -42.85
N THR A 4 -17.38 35.67 -43.80
CA THR A 4 -17.73 34.26 -43.97
C THR A 4 -16.75 33.63 -44.95
N TYR A 5 -16.06 32.57 -44.53
CA TYR A 5 -15.30 31.71 -45.45
C TYR A 5 -16.16 30.48 -45.80
N SER A 6 -16.16 30.08 -47.07
CA SER A 6 -16.89 28.90 -47.52
C SER A 6 -16.11 27.63 -47.19
N SER A 7 -16.85 26.52 -47.04
CA SER A 7 -16.35 25.19 -46.65
C SER A 7 -15.23 24.63 -47.55
N ALA A 8 -14.98 25.23 -48.72
CA ALA A 8 -13.98 24.78 -49.68
C ALA A 8 -12.55 25.25 -49.34
N THR A 9 -12.37 26.31 -48.53
CA THR A 9 -11.03 26.81 -48.17
C THR A 9 -10.42 26.08 -46.95
N LEU A 10 -11.22 25.34 -46.18
CA LEU A 10 -10.74 24.53 -45.06
C LEU A 10 -10.19 23.16 -45.48
N LEU A 11 -10.60 22.64 -46.64
CA LEU A 11 -10.15 21.33 -47.12
C LEU A 11 -8.74 21.34 -47.74
N SER A 12 -8.25 22.49 -48.21
CA SER A 12 -6.88 22.60 -48.76
C SER A 12 -5.79 22.69 -47.69
N LEU A 13 -6.14 23.04 -46.44
CA LEU A 13 -5.17 23.09 -45.34
C LEU A 13 -4.93 21.72 -44.68
N ILE A 14 -5.86 20.78 -44.85
CA ILE A 14 -5.79 19.43 -44.26
C ILE A 14 -5.00 18.45 -45.15
N ALA A 15 -4.77 18.79 -46.42
CA ALA A 15 -4.04 17.94 -47.37
C ALA A 15 -2.50 18.11 -47.37
N ALA A 16 -1.93 19.01 -46.55
CA ALA A 16 -0.50 19.32 -46.56
C ALA A 16 0.33 18.58 -45.49
N ILE A 17 -0.24 17.67 -44.69
CA ILE A 17 0.50 16.99 -43.62
C ILE A 17 0.20 15.48 -43.60
N SER A 18 1.02 14.71 -44.32
CA SER A 18 1.39 13.32 -44.01
C SER A 18 2.46 12.82 -44.99
N PRO A 19 3.28 11.78 -44.72
CA PRO A 19 3.55 11.07 -43.46
C PRO A 19 5.06 10.75 -43.21
N ARG A 20 5.48 10.52 -41.96
CA ARG A 20 6.55 9.54 -41.65
C ARG A 20 6.30 8.84 -40.30
N SER A 21 6.43 7.50 -40.38
CA SER A 21 6.52 6.45 -39.35
C SER A 21 5.30 6.12 -38.50
N ASP A 22 4.54 5.13 -39.00
CA ASP A 22 4.20 3.84 -38.36
C ASP A 22 4.01 3.80 -36.83
N TYR A 23 2.76 3.69 -36.38
CA TYR A 23 2.30 2.61 -35.49
C TYR A 23 0.76 2.51 -35.62
N ALA A 24 0.29 1.34 -36.05
CA ALA A 24 -1.11 1.03 -36.24
C ALA A 24 -1.83 0.76 -34.90
N PHE A 25 -2.99 1.40 -34.68
CA PHE A 25 -4.03 0.87 -33.81
C PHE A 25 -5.40 1.03 -34.47
N SER A 26 -6.07 -0.11 -34.61
CA SER A 26 -7.36 -0.32 -35.26
C SER A 26 -8.51 0.32 -34.49
N PHE A 27 -9.38 1.04 -35.19
CA PHE A 27 -10.72 1.40 -34.73
C PHE A 27 -11.76 0.34 -35.12
N VAL A 28 -12.83 0.19 -34.33
CA VAL A 28 -14.26 0.41 -34.72
C VAL A 28 -15.23 -0.29 -33.75
N GLN A 29 -16.13 0.49 -33.11
CA GLN A 29 -17.62 0.36 -33.10
C GLN A 29 -18.22 1.43 -32.14
N ALA A 30 -18.74 2.56 -32.65
CA ALA A 30 -20.17 2.89 -32.91
C ALA A 30 -20.88 3.53 -31.67
N ARG A 31 -21.67 4.64 -31.70
CA ARG A 31 -22.36 5.39 -32.77
C ARG A 31 -22.47 6.92 -32.49
N PRO A 32 -22.61 7.75 -33.53
CA PRO A 32 -22.94 9.17 -33.46
C PRO A 32 -24.47 9.39 -33.54
N ASN A 33 -25.05 10.16 -32.61
CA ASN A 33 -26.27 10.99 -32.77
C ASN A 33 -26.82 11.41 -31.40
N THR A 34 -26.40 12.56 -30.90
CA THR A 34 -27.18 13.37 -29.91
C THR A 34 -26.82 14.87 -29.91
N LEU A 35 -25.83 15.33 -30.69
CA LEU A 35 -25.52 16.77 -30.78
C LEU A 35 -26.19 17.51 -31.96
N ALA A 36 -26.83 16.79 -32.89
CA ALA A 36 -27.48 17.40 -34.06
C ALA A 36 -28.94 17.85 -33.79
N ASP A 37 -29.56 17.41 -32.69
CA ASP A 37 -31.00 17.68 -32.44
C ASP A 37 -31.26 18.88 -31.53
N SER A 38 -30.27 19.40 -30.80
CA SER A 38 -30.47 20.58 -29.93
C SER A 38 -30.39 21.93 -30.67
N VAL A 39 -30.01 21.96 -31.94
CA VAL A 39 -29.86 23.20 -32.74
C VAL A 39 -31.08 23.51 -33.62
N LYS A 40 -32.03 22.56 -33.77
CA LYS A 40 -33.22 22.74 -34.63
C LYS A 40 -34.41 23.46 -34.00
N ASN A 41 -34.43 23.72 -32.68
CA ASN A 41 -35.61 24.24 -31.98
C ASN A 41 -35.50 25.66 -31.42
N GLY A 42 -34.54 26.49 -31.87
CA GLY A 42 -34.59 27.95 -31.65
C GLY A 42 -34.60 28.42 -30.18
N GLY A 43 -34.12 27.61 -29.23
CA GLY A 43 -33.99 28.01 -27.83
C GLY A 43 -32.75 28.86 -27.60
N SER A 44 -32.93 30.08 -27.10
CA SER A 44 -31.85 30.93 -26.59
C SER A 44 -31.35 30.40 -25.24
N ILE A 45 -30.09 29.98 -25.17
CA ILE A 45 -29.42 29.67 -23.89
C ILE A 45 -28.69 30.95 -23.43
N GLU A 46 -29.24 31.61 -22.41
CA GLU A 46 -28.60 32.72 -21.73
C GLU A 46 -27.56 32.17 -20.73
N ILE A 47 -26.29 32.10 -21.14
CA ILE A 47 -25.20 31.76 -20.21
C ILE A 47 -24.87 33.02 -19.39
N ARG A 48 -25.45 33.12 -18.20
CA ARG A 48 -25.02 34.09 -17.20
C ARG A 48 -23.56 33.81 -16.84
N ARG A 49 -22.66 34.74 -17.16
CA ARG A 49 -21.28 34.74 -16.68
C ARG A 49 -21.30 34.79 -15.14
N PRO A 50 -20.66 33.85 -14.41
CA PRO A 50 -20.41 34.09 -13.00
C PRO A 50 -19.47 35.28 -12.91
N ARG A 51 -19.83 36.28 -12.09
CA ARG A 51 -18.91 37.33 -11.67
C ARG A 51 -17.70 36.65 -11.03
N THR A 52 -16.56 36.68 -11.69
CA THR A 52 -15.30 36.27 -11.11
C THR A 52 -15.04 37.16 -9.89
N ARG A 53 -15.08 36.58 -8.70
CA ARG A 53 -14.54 37.22 -7.49
C ARG A 53 -13.05 37.37 -7.74
N LEU A 54 -12.59 38.60 -7.95
CA LEU A 54 -11.18 38.94 -7.83
C LEU A 54 -10.79 38.59 -6.39
N TYR A 55 -9.96 37.55 -6.20
CA TYR A 55 -9.32 37.36 -4.91
C TYR A 55 -8.33 38.52 -4.75
N MET A 56 -8.74 39.56 -4.03
CA MET A 56 -7.79 40.42 -3.34
C MET A 56 -7.14 39.51 -2.30
N ALA A 57 -5.93 39.03 -2.60
CA ALA A 57 -5.15 38.25 -1.66
C ALA A 57 -4.85 39.16 -0.46
N ASP A 58 -5.41 38.82 0.69
CA ASP A 58 -4.85 39.26 1.96
C ASP A 58 -3.48 38.59 2.15
N ASP A 59 -2.59 39.24 2.91
CA ASP A 59 -1.20 38.83 3.12
C ASP A 59 -1.02 37.41 3.70
N SER A 60 -2.11 36.76 4.14
CA SER A 60 -2.16 35.45 4.80
C SER A 60 -1.95 34.25 3.88
N GLY A 61 -2.28 34.32 2.58
CA GLY A 61 -2.29 33.14 1.71
C GLY A 61 -1.02 32.87 0.89
N ILE A 62 -0.11 33.85 0.79
CA ILE A 62 1.05 33.76 -0.13
C ILE A 62 2.08 32.71 0.33
N GLY A 63 2.23 32.51 1.65
CA GLY A 63 3.18 31.55 2.22
C GLY A 63 2.86 30.08 1.89
N ASP A 64 1.59 29.79 1.61
CA ASP A 64 1.08 28.44 1.36
C ASP A 64 1.27 27.98 -0.10
N LEU A 65 1.57 28.91 -1.01
CA LEU A 65 1.83 28.63 -2.42
C LEU A 65 3.10 27.78 -2.59
N SER A 66 3.09 26.87 -3.56
CA SER A 66 4.29 26.13 -3.96
C SER A 66 5.34 27.04 -4.62
N VAL A 67 6.60 26.59 -4.66
CA VAL A 67 7.69 27.31 -5.35
C VAL A 67 7.33 27.58 -6.81
N THR A 68 6.70 26.63 -7.49
CA THR A 68 6.25 26.77 -8.88
C THR A 68 5.18 27.84 -9.04
N GLU A 69 4.23 27.93 -8.12
CA GLU A 69 3.19 28.96 -8.14
C GLU A 69 3.77 30.35 -7.86
N LEU A 70 4.69 30.47 -6.89
CA LEU A 70 5.37 31.73 -6.57
C LEU A 70 6.19 32.25 -7.76
N LYS A 71 7.00 31.40 -8.39
CA LYS A 71 7.77 31.73 -9.59
C LYS A 71 6.86 32.18 -10.73
N ARG A 72 5.77 31.46 -11.00
CA ARG A 72 4.76 31.85 -12.00
C ARG A 72 4.14 33.21 -11.72
N LEU A 73 3.85 33.52 -10.46
CA LEU A 73 3.24 34.80 -10.07
C LEU A 73 4.22 35.98 -10.20
N LEU A 74 5.52 35.74 -10.02
CA LEU A 74 6.59 36.70 -10.25
C LEU A 74 6.83 36.92 -11.75
N GLU A 75 6.89 35.84 -12.54
CA GLU A 75 6.99 35.90 -14.01
C GLU A 75 5.84 36.69 -14.63
N ARG A 76 4.60 36.43 -14.20
CA ARG A 76 3.40 37.16 -14.64
C ARG A 76 3.47 38.67 -14.38
N ARG A 77 4.28 39.09 -13.41
CA ARG A 77 4.51 40.49 -13.06
C ARG A 77 5.80 41.05 -13.65
N GLY A 78 6.55 40.26 -14.42
CA GLY A 78 7.84 40.67 -14.99
C GLY A 78 8.93 40.86 -13.93
N VAL A 79 8.76 40.28 -12.74
CA VAL A 79 9.70 40.43 -11.64
C VAL A 79 10.75 39.33 -11.73
N ASP A 80 12.01 39.72 -11.92
CA ASP A 80 13.11 38.76 -11.89
C ASP A 80 13.27 38.18 -10.48
N TYR A 81 13.48 36.87 -10.45
CA TYR A 81 13.59 36.07 -9.23
C TYR A 81 14.72 35.05 -9.32
N ARG A 82 15.58 35.12 -10.36
CA ARG A 82 16.69 34.18 -10.57
C ARG A 82 17.76 34.25 -9.48
N ASP A 83 17.78 35.33 -8.70
CA ASP A 83 18.61 35.54 -7.52
C ASP A 83 18.02 34.93 -6.24
N CYS A 84 16.77 34.48 -6.26
CA CYS A 84 16.09 33.88 -5.12
C CYS A 84 16.52 32.41 -4.96
N VAL A 85 17.17 32.09 -3.84
CA VAL A 85 17.71 30.74 -3.56
C VAL A 85 16.71 29.91 -2.77
N GLU A 86 15.97 30.55 -1.85
CA GLU A 86 15.03 29.89 -0.96
C GLU A 86 13.57 30.30 -1.23
N LYS A 87 12.60 29.46 -0.83
CA LYS A 87 11.16 29.75 -1.01
C LYS A 87 10.75 31.10 -0.37
N ARG A 88 11.34 31.44 0.78
CA ARG A 88 11.06 32.71 1.46
C ARG A 88 11.41 33.93 0.61
N ASP A 89 12.51 33.87 -0.14
CA ASP A 89 12.96 34.96 -1.02
C ASP A 89 11.92 35.22 -2.11
N LEU A 90 11.31 34.15 -2.64
CA LEU A 90 10.24 34.24 -3.63
C LEU A 90 8.95 34.83 -3.04
N VAL A 91 8.58 34.44 -1.82
CA VAL A 91 7.42 35.00 -1.10
C VAL A 91 7.62 36.49 -0.87
N ASP A 92 8.79 36.88 -0.34
CA ASP A 92 9.11 38.27 -0.03
C ASP A 92 9.19 39.11 -1.30
N ARG A 93 9.77 38.59 -2.38
CA ARG A 93 9.78 39.23 -3.69
C ARG A 93 8.37 39.47 -4.21
N LEU A 94 7.49 38.48 -4.07
CA LEU A 94 6.13 38.58 -4.55
C LEU A 94 5.31 39.59 -3.73
N LYS A 95 5.50 39.61 -2.40
CA LYS A 95 4.92 40.64 -1.52
C LYS A 95 5.39 42.04 -1.88
N GLN A 96 6.68 42.23 -2.15
CA GLN A 96 7.22 43.52 -2.59
C GLN A 96 6.65 43.96 -3.93
N ALA A 97 6.53 43.05 -4.90
CA ALA A 97 5.94 43.34 -6.21
C ALA A 97 4.45 43.71 -6.12
N LEU A 98 3.70 43.01 -5.25
CA LEU A 98 2.30 43.32 -4.96
C LEU A 98 2.13 44.70 -4.31
N ALA A 99 3.01 45.05 -3.37
CA ALA A 99 2.99 46.34 -2.69
C ALA A 99 3.34 47.52 -3.62
N ARG A 100 4.12 47.28 -4.69
CA ARG A 100 4.54 48.32 -5.64
C ARG A 100 3.56 48.57 -6.78
N GLY A 101 2.48 47.80 -6.89
CA GLY A 101 1.46 47.99 -7.93
C GLY A 101 2.00 47.83 -9.35
N GLU A 102 3.09 47.08 -9.53
CA GLU A 102 3.73 46.86 -10.83
C GLU A 102 2.80 46.04 -11.74
N THR A 103 1.97 46.74 -12.53
CA THR A 103 1.23 46.17 -13.67
C THR A 103 2.01 46.45 -14.94
N VAL A 104 2.45 45.39 -15.63
CA VAL A 104 3.16 45.52 -16.90
C VAL A 104 2.19 45.96 -18.00
N SER A 105 2.34 47.21 -18.43
CA SER A 105 1.78 47.71 -19.70
C SER A 105 2.58 47.13 -20.87
N GLY A 106 1.92 46.51 -21.85
CA GLY A 106 2.51 46.33 -23.18
C GLY A 106 2.61 44.90 -23.72
N VAL A 107 1.90 43.92 -23.16
CA VAL A 107 1.69 42.66 -23.90
C VAL A 107 0.21 42.26 -23.91
N SER A 108 -0.47 42.58 -25.02
CA SER A 108 -1.72 41.93 -25.35
C SER A 108 -1.40 40.54 -25.88
N PHE A 109 -1.26 39.58 -24.98
CA PHE A 109 -1.47 38.19 -25.36
C PHE A 109 -2.97 38.00 -25.46
N SER A 110 -3.46 37.61 -26.65
CA SER A 110 -4.79 37.04 -26.74
C SER A 110 -4.90 35.90 -25.72
N ASP A 111 -6.06 35.78 -25.08
CA ASP A 111 -6.43 34.74 -24.11
C ASP A 111 -6.44 33.31 -24.72
N ASP A 112 -5.55 33.01 -25.66
CA ASP A 112 -5.40 31.72 -26.33
C ASP A 112 -4.38 30.82 -25.63
N PHE A 113 -4.15 31.00 -24.32
CA PHE A 113 -3.75 29.86 -23.50
C PHE A 113 -5.00 29.03 -23.29
N GLU A 114 -5.25 28.10 -24.21
CA GLU A 114 -6.11 26.95 -23.95
C GLU A 114 -5.79 26.46 -22.54
N SER A 115 -6.71 26.69 -21.60
CA SER A 115 -6.67 26.05 -20.28
C SER A 115 -6.30 24.61 -20.55
N ILE A 116 -5.20 24.08 -19.99
CA ILE A 116 -4.81 22.69 -20.25
C ILE A 116 -6.06 21.85 -20.04
N LYS A 117 -6.66 21.36 -21.13
CA LYS A 117 -7.93 20.68 -21.10
C LYS A 117 -7.63 19.28 -20.58
N LEU A 118 -7.58 19.15 -19.26
CA LEU A 118 -7.44 17.86 -18.61
C LEU A 118 -8.60 16.98 -19.04
N THR A 119 -8.27 15.77 -19.49
CA THR A 119 -9.24 14.70 -19.72
C THR A 119 -9.98 14.36 -18.44
N GLU A 120 -11.14 13.74 -18.55
CA GLU A 120 -11.89 13.27 -17.38
C GLU A 120 -11.07 12.27 -16.54
N TYR A 121 -10.28 11.43 -17.21
CA TYR A 121 -9.36 10.50 -16.55
C TYR A 121 -8.30 11.22 -15.70
N GLU A 122 -7.65 12.24 -16.26
CA GLU A 122 -6.64 13.03 -15.52
C GLU A 122 -7.27 13.78 -14.34
N ARG A 123 -8.46 14.37 -14.52
CA ARG A 123 -9.18 15.05 -13.43
C ARG A 123 -9.52 14.08 -12.30
N SER A 124 -10.04 12.90 -12.64
CA SER A 124 -10.35 11.86 -11.67
C SER A 124 -9.12 11.44 -10.86
N ASN A 125 -7.97 11.26 -11.50
CA ASN A 125 -6.72 10.92 -10.82
C ASN A 125 -6.23 12.06 -9.91
N ILE A 126 -6.31 13.31 -10.37
CA ILE A 126 -5.94 14.49 -9.58
C ILE A 126 -6.84 14.63 -8.35
N ASP A 127 -8.16 14.53 -8.54
CA ASP A 127 -9.13 14.61 -7.44
C ASP A 127 -8.92 13.48 -6.42
N LEU A 128 -8.67 12.26 -6.89
CA LEU A 128 -8.35 11.12 -6.02
C LEU A 128 -7.07 11.39 -5.23
N PHE A 129 -6.01 11.84 -5.90
CA PHE A 129 -4.74 12.17 -5.24
C PHE A 129 -4.94 13.25 -4.19
N ASP A 130 -5.51 14.40 -4.54
CA ASP A 130 -5.66 15.54 -3.62
C ASP A 130 -6.54 15.19 -2.40
N ASN A 131 -7.53 14.30 -2.57
CA ASN A 131 -8.39 13.87 -1.49
C ASN A 131 -7.70 12.91 -0.50
N VAL A 132 -6.84 12.01 -0.98
CA VAL A 132 -6.24 10.94 -0.17
C VAL A 132 -4.81 11.27 0.29
N ALA A 133 -4.06 12.04 -0.49
CA ALA A 133 -2.70 12.49 -0.22
C ALA A 133 -2.48 13.03 1.22
N PRO A 134 -3.39 13.85 1.79
CA PRO A 134 -3.25 14.35 3.16
C PRO A 134 -3.27 13.25 4.23
N SER A 135 -3.85 12.08 3.93
CA SER A 135 -3.94 10.92 4.82
C SER A 135 -2.76 9.96 4.69
N VAL A 136 -1.88 10.16 3.70
CA VAL A 136 -0.69 9.32 3.47
C VAL A 136 0.49 9.89 4.23
N ALA A 137 1.18 9.01 4.95
CA ALA A 137 2.26 9.34 5.85
C ALA A 137 3.61 8.92 5.27
N GLN A 138 4.64 9.71 5.53
CA GLN A 138 6.02 9.23 5.50
C GLN A 138 6.37 8.64 6.87
N ILE A 139 7.09 7.53 6.88
CA ILE A 139 7.63 6.91 8.09
C ILE A 139 9.13 6.86 7.97
N GLN A 140 9.82 7.48 8.92
CA GLN A 140 11.26 7.42 9.05
C GLN A 140 11.61 6.68 10.34
N THR A 141 12.47 5.67 10.25
CA THR A 141 12.91 4.91 11.41
C THR A 141 14.39 5.15 11.67
N SER A 142 14.78 5.18 12.94
CA SER A 142 16.17 5.32 13.37
C SER A 142 16.52 4.32 14.45
N VAL A 143 17.82 4.01 14.56
CA VAL A 143 18.39 3.26 15.68
C VAL A 143 19.29 4.18 16.49
N SER A 144 19.25 4.05 17.81
CA SER A 144 20.17 4.77 18.69
C SER A 144 21.48 4.00 18.78
N ALA A 145 22.57 4.63 18.36
CA ALA A 145 23.92 4.09 18.47
C ALA A 145 24.75 4.98 19.39
N GLN A 146 25.60 4.37 20.22
CA GLN A 146 26.65 5.09 20.94
C GLN A 146 27.84 5.27 20.00
N THR A 147 28.39 6.49 19.94
CA THR A 147 29.60 6.76 19.16
C THR A 147 30.83 6.65 20.07
N PRO A 148 31.99 6.17 19.57
CA PRO A 148 33.19 6.01 20.41
C PRO A 148 33.72 7.32 21.02
N PHE A 149 33.32 8.47 20.46
CA PHE A 149 33.84 9.79 20.80
C PHE A 149 32.87 10.67 21.61
N SER A 150 31.64 10.20 21.86
CA SER A 150 30.62 10.94 22.61
C SER A 150 29.70 9.99 23.38
N MET A 151 29.49 10.27 24.69
CA MET A 151 28.56 9.52 25.53
C MET A 151 27.07 9.80 25.21
N ASN A 152 26.78 10.70 24.26
CA ASN A 152 25.41 10.97 23.84
C ASN A 152 24.98 9.99 22.73
N PRO A 153 23.78 9.37 22.83
CA PRO A 153 23.25 8.52 21.77
C PRO A 153 23.01 9.34 20.49
N VAL A 154 23.53 8.86 19.37
CA VAL A 154 23.23 9.42 18.04
C VAL A 154 22.15 8.59 17.38
N GLU A 155 21.18 9.25 16.75
CA GLU A 155 20.15 8.58 15.95
C GLU A 155 20.65 8.40 14.52
N ILE A 156 20.79 7.14 14.10
CA ILE A 156 21.18 6.79 12.74
C ILE A 156 19.93 6.35 11.99
N PRO A 157 19.60 6.96 10.83
CA PRO A 157 18.50 6.49 9.98
C PRO A 157 18.67 5.00 9.65
N ALA A 158 17.63 4.22 9.92
CA ALA A 158 17.62 2.76 9.75
C ALA A 158 16.70 2.31 8.61
N GLY A 159 15.68 3.10 8.29
CA GLY A 159 14.73 2.79 7.25
C GLY A 159 13.77 3.93 6.96
N GLN A 160 13.08 3.80 5.83
CA GLN A 160 12.08 4.75 5.36
C GLN A 160 10.99 3.99 4.60
N GLY A 161 9.75 4.45 4.74
CA GLY A 161 8.61 3.86 4.04
C GLY A 161 7.40 4.78 4.08
N SER A 162 6.30 4.27 3.55
CA SER A 162 5.00 4.94 3.61
C SER A 162 4.11 4.34 4.67
N GLY A 163 3.10 5.09 5.06
CA GLY A 163 1.96 4.61 5.83
C GLY A 163 0.73 5.42 5.47
N PHE A 164 -0.35 5.19 6.20
CA PHE A 164 -1.54 6.03 6.10
C PHE A 164 -2.31 6.05 7.41
N VAL A 165 -3.03 7.14 7.62
CA VAL A 165 -3.90 7.34 8.78
C VAL A 165 -5.08 6.38 8.69
N TRP A 166 -5.25 5.57 9.73
CA TRP A 166 -6.32 4.58 9.85
C TRP A 166 -7.58 5.14 10.50
N ASP A 167 -7.42 5.97 11.54
CA ASP A 167 -8.51 6.60 12.26
C ASP A 167 -8.15 8.02 12.74
N ASP A 168 -9.15 8.76 13.22
CA ASP A 168 -8.98 10.12 13.71
C ASP A 168 -8.22 10.22 15.04
N ARG A 169 -7.94 9.08 15.68
CA ARG A 169 -7.18 8.96 16.92
C ARG A 169 -5.67 8.89 16.66
N GLY A 170 -5.22 8.90 15.42
CA GLY A 170 -3.79 8.91 15.08
C GLY A 170 -3.16 7.52 15.01
N HIS A 171 -3.94 6.48 14.73
CA HIS A 171 -3.35 5.20 14.32
C HIS A 171 -2.87 5.29 12.87
N VAL A 172 -1.65 4.82 12.62
CA VAL A 172 -1.03 4.81 11.29
C VAL A 172 -0.67 3.37 10.93
N VAL A 173 -1.18 2.91 9.78
CA VAL A 173 -0.89 1.58 9.26
C VAL A 173 0.28 1.65 8.30
N THR A 174 1.18 0.67 8.37
CA THR A 174 2.31 0.47 7.46
C THR A 174 2.67 -1.01 7.40
N ASN A 175 3.73 -1.34 6.66
CA ASN A 175 4.28 -2.68 6.69
C ASN A 175 5.16 -2.92 7.92
N TRP A 176 5.18 -4.17 8.39
CA TRP A 176 6.06 -4.56 9.49
C TRP A 176 7.54 -4.40 9.12
N HIS A 177 7.93 -4.72 7.88
CA HIS A 177 9.32 -4.59 7.44
C HIS A 177 9.84 -3.14 7.42
N VAL A 178 8.96 -2.14 7.40
CA VAL A 178 9.33 -0.71 7.48
C VAL A 178 9.80 -0.34 8.89
N VAL A 179 9.19 -0.97 9.91
CA VAL A 179 9.42 -0.66 11.33
C VAL A 179 10.21 -1.74 12.07
N ARG A 180 10.54 -2.86 11.41
CA ARG A 180 11.35 -3.92 12.01
C ARG A 180 12.72 -3.36 12.39
N ASN A 181 13.21 -3.71 13.58
CA ASN A 181 14.50 -3.28 14.16
C ASN A 181 14.63 -1.78 14.44
N ALA A 182 13.57 -0.98 14.27
CA ALA A 182 13.60 0.44 14.60
C ALA A 182 13.70 0.63 16.13
N GLY A 183 14.54 1.57 16.55
CA GLY A 183 14.60 2.06 17.94
C GLY A 183 13.70 3.27 18.17
N LYS A 184 13.51 4.10 17.15
CA LYS A 184 12.56 5.22 17.11
C LYS A 184 11.89 5.32 15.74
N ALA A 185 10.70 5.91 15.70
CA ALA A 185 9.97 6.17 14.47
C ALA A 185 9.41 7.60 14.51
N LYS A 186 9.55 8.31 13.39
CA LYS A 186 8.90 9.59 13.13
C LYS A 186 7.95 9.45 11.96
N VAL A 187 6.80 10.07 12.09
CA VAL A 187 5.72 10.02 11.10
C VAL A 187 5.39 11.43 10.65
N THR A 188 5.45 11.70 9.35
CA THR A 188 5.10 13.00 8.77
C THR A 188 3.83 12.84 7.94
N ILE A 189 2.80 13.65 8.22
CA ILE A 189 1.47 13.56 7.58
C ILE A 189 1.05 14.93 7.06
N GLY A 190 0.27 14.93 5.97
CA GLY A 190 -0.31 16.15 5.41
C GLY A 190 0.62 16.88 4.45
N ARG A 191 0.30 18.15 4.15
CA ARG A 191 1.18 19.04 3.37
C ARG A 191 2.18 19.79 4.26
N SER A 192 1.95 19.78 5.58
CA SER A 192 2.89 20.29 6.58
C SER A 192 4.09 19.36 6.70
N LEU A 193 5.29 19.92 6.78
CA LEU A 193 6.51 19.18 7.15
C LEU A 193 6.54 18.80 8.65
N GLU A 194 5.38 18.73 9.29
CA GLU A 194 5.27 18.43 10.71
C GLU A 194 5.45 16.92 10.94
N SER A 195 6.46 16.57 11.73
CA SER A 195 6.76 15.21 12.13
C SER A 195 6.29 14.95 13.55
N TYR A 196 5.64 13.80 13.74
CA TYR A 196 5.17 13.29 15.02
C TYR A 196 6.05 12.14 15.47
N ASP A 197 6.41 12.11 16.75
CA ASP A 197 7.00 10.90 17.32
C ASP A 197 5.95 9.79 17.34
N ALA A 198 6.38 8.60 16.94
CA ALA A 198 5.51 7.44 16.79
C ALA A 198 6.03 6.26 17.60
N TYR A 199 5.10 5.56 18.24
CA TYR A 199 5.37 4.32 18.96
C TYR A 199 4.57 3.17 18.39
N LEU A 200 5.08 1.95 18.55
CA LEU A 200 4.43 0.75 18.05
C LEU A 200 3.26 0.36 18.96
N VAL A 201 2.07 0.26 18.37
CA VAL A 201 0.88 -0.31 19.02
C VAL A 201 0.92 -1.83 18.95
N GLY A 202 1.24 -2.36 17.78
CA GLY A 202 1.36 -3.79 17.54
C GLY A 202 1.82 -4.08 16.12
N ALA A 203 2.29 -5.31 15.90
CA ALA A 203 2.69 -5.79 14.59
C ALA A 203 2.28 -7.25 14.36
N ASP A 204 2.13 -7.60 13.09
CA ASP A 204 1.91 -8.95 12.59
C ASP A 204 2.92 -9.25 11.47
N PRO A 205 4.07 -9.87 11.80
CA PRO A 205 5.09 -10.22 10.82
C PRO A 205 4.59 -11.14 9.71
N ASP A 206 3.63 -12.01 10.00
CA ASP A 206 3.12 -13.00 9.04
C ASP A 206 2.29 -12.35 7.93
N ASN A 207 1.62 -11.23 8.23
CA ASN A 207 0.88 -10.44 7.24
C ASN A 207 1.66 -9.19 6.81
N ASP A 208 2.90 -9.01 7.27
CA ASP A 208 3.72 -7.83 7.04
C ASP A 208 2.98 -6.51 7.34
N LEU A 209 2.26 -6.44 8.47
CA LEU A 209 1.50 -5.27 8.90
C LEU A 209 1.97 -4.77 10.27
N ALA A 210 2.01 -3.45 10.44
CA ALA A 210 2.24 -2.81 11.72
C ALA A 210 1.32 -1.61 11.91
N VAL A 211 0.99 -1.33 13.17
CA VAL A 211 0.22 -0.15 13.57
C VAL A 211 1.10 0.68 14.49
N LEU A 212 1.38 1.91 14.05
CA LEU A 212 1.98 2.95 14.86
C LEU A 212 0.89 3.85 15.45
N LYS A 213 1.23 4.55 16.52
CA LYS A 213 0.41 5.60 17.11
C LYS A 213 1.21 6.89 17.18
N ILE A 214 0.58 7.96 16.73
CA ILE A 214 1.05 9.33 16.88
C ILE A 214 0.09 10.09 17.80
N GLU A 215 0.62 11.11 18.47
CA GLU A 215 -0.15 12.03 19.30
C GLU A 215 0.10 13.45 18.78
N GLY A 216 -0.96 14.24 18.65
CA GLY A 216 -0.87 15.66 18.29
C GLY A 216 -1.86 16.42 19.15
N ASP A 217 -1.40 17.44 19.86
CA ASP A 217 -2.19 18.16 20.86
C ASP A 217 -3.51 18.69 20.27
N GLY A 218 -4.63 18.05 20.63
CA GLY A 218 -5.98 18.40 20.14
C GLY A 218 -6.23 18.18 18.65
N LYS A 219 -5.30 17.58 17.89
CA LYS A 219 -5.43 17.37 16.45
C LYS A 219 -6.23 16.11 16.13
N ARG A 220 -7.15 16.23 15.16
CA ARG A 220 -7.79 15.08 14.51
C ARG A 220 -7.08 14.79 13.19
N PHE A 221 -6.83 13.51 12.92
CA PHE A 221 -6.21 13.07 11.67
C PHE A 221 -7.28 12.64 10.67
N LYS A 222 -7.07 12.88 9.37
CA LYS A 222 -8.00 12.46 8.31
C LYS A 222 -7.70 11.00 7.93
N PRO A 223 -8.59 10.03 8.21
CA PRO A 223 -8.36 8.64 7.81
C PRO A 223 -8.57 8.43 6.30
N VAL A 224 -7.89 7.43 5.74
CA VAL A 224 -8.17 6.97 4.38
C VAL A 224 -9.54 6.27 4.34
N PRO A 225 -10.43 6.58 3.39
CA PRO A 225 -11.69 5.87 3.23
C PRO A 225 -11.47 4.38 2.98
N LEU A 226 -12.22 3.49 3.65
CA LEU A 226 -12.08 2.04 3.48
C LEU A 226 -12.99 1.52 2.36
N GLY A 227 -12.42 0.69 1.47
CA GLY A 227 -13.14 -0.05 0.45
C GLY A 227 -13.41 -1.50 0.87
N SER A 228 -13.46 -2.37 -0.14
CA SER A 228 -13.58 -3.82 0.02
C SER A 228 -12.66 -4.52 -0.98
N SER A 229 -11.98 -5.58 -0.54
CA SER A 229 -11.18 -6.42 -1.43
C SER A 229 -11.94 -7.63 -1.96
N SER A 230 -13.04 -8.03 -1.32
CA SER A 230 -13.85 -9.19 -1.71
C SER A 230 -14.60 -9.02 -3.03
N SER A 231 -14.89 -7.77 -3.42
CA SER A 231 -15.61 -7.43 -4.64
C SER A 231 -14.70 -6.97 -5.78
N LEU A 232 -13.38 -7.10 -5.63
CA LEU A 232 -12.44 -6.67 -6.65
C LEU A 232 -12.57 -7.54 -7.90
N ARG A 233 -12.33 -6.91 -9.06
CA ARG A 233 -12.28 -7.58 -10.36
C ARG A 233 -11.00 -7.19 -11.08
N VAL A 234 -10.43 -8.16 -11.79
CA VAL A 234 -9.32 -7.91 -12.71
C VAL A 234 -9.75 -6.86 -13.74
N GLY A 235 -8.86 -5.91 -14.03
CA GLY A 235 -9.10 -4.76 -14.91
C GLY A 235 -9.68 -3.52 -14.23
N GLN A 236 -10.06 -3.59 -12.95
CA GLN A 236 -10.44 -2.38 -12.19
C GLN A 236 -9.23 -1.46 -12.01
N SER A 237 -9.44 -0.14 -12.10
CA SER A 237 -8.40 0.85 -11.83
C SER A 237 -7.84 0.69 -10.42
N ALA A 238 -6.52 0.81 -10.32
CA ALA A 238 -5.79 0.75 -9.07
C ALA A 238 -4.78 1.89 -9.02
N SER A 239 -4.76 2.65 -7.93
CA SER A 239 -3.82 3.76 -7.73
C SER A 239 -3.05 3.60 -6.43
N ALA A 240 -1.74 3.69 -6.49
CA ALA A 240 -0.87 3.61 -5.33
C ALA A 240 -0.32 4.99 -4.98
N ILE A 241 -0.41 5.34 -3.70
CA ILE A 241 0.18 6.58 -3.18
C ILE A 241 1.28 6.21 -2.20
N GLY A 242 2.43 6.87 -2.33
CA GLY A 242 3.53 6.77 -1.38
C GLY A 242 4.05 8.14 -0.97
N ASN A 243 4.86 8.17 0.09
CA ASN A 243 5.66 9.32 0.48
C ASN A 243 7.07 8.86 0.89
N PRO A 244 7.91 8.38 -0.06
CA PRO A 244 9.25 7.93 0.25
C PRO A 244 10.05 9.02 0.93
N PHE A 245 10.23 10.18 0.27
CA PHE A 245 11.27 11.13 0.65
C PHE A 245 10.77 12.32 1.48
N GLY A 246 9.47 12.39 1.80
CA GLY A 246 8.91 13.43 2.66
C GLY A 246 8.75 14.79 2.00
N LEU A 247 9.32 14.95 0.80
CA LEU A 247 9.31 16.20 0.05
C LEU A 247 8.18 16.23 -0.97
N ASP A 248 7.76 15.08 -1.52
CA ASP A 248 6.59 14.95 -2.38
C ASP A 248 6.03 13.52 -2.36
N ARG A 249 4.70 13.40 -2.33
CA ARG A 249 4.02 12.10 -2.46
C ARG A 249 4.11 11.62 -3.90
N THR A 250 4.36 10.32 -4.09
CA THR A 250 4.30 9.67 -5.39
C THR A 250 2.88 9.19 -5.67
N PHE A 251 2.46 9.29 -6.92
CA PHE A 251 1.20 8.73 -7.42
C PHE A 251 1.52 7.82 -8.61
N THR A 252 1.13 6.56 -8.52
CA THR A 252 1.25 5.60 -9.63
C THR A 252 -0.13 4.98 -9.89
N THR A 253 -0.44 4.75 -11.16
CA THR A 253 -1.75 4.23 -11.58
C THR A 253 -1.56 3.01 -12.47
N GLY A 254 -2.57 2.15 -12.47
CA GLY A 254 -2.62 0.89 -13.20
C GLY A 254 -3.98 0.23 -12.99
N VAL A 255 -4.00 -1.09 -13.03
CA VAL A 255 -5.18 -1.91 -12.79
C VAL A 255 -4.90 -3.03 -11.80
N VAL A 256 -5.96 -3.64 -11.27
CA VAL A 256 -5.90 -4.96 -10.66
C VAL A 256 -5.58 -5.98 -11.76
N SER A 257 -4.38 -6.53 -11.76
CA SER A 257 -3.93 -7.49 -12.78
C SER A 257 -4.29 -8.93 -12.43
N ALA A 258 -4.35 -9.27 -11.14
CA ALA A 258 -4.79 -10.57 -10.65
C ALA A 258 -5.18 -10.50 -9.16
N LEU A 259 -5.89 -11.53 -8.69
CA LEU A 259 -6.31 -11.67 -7.29
C LEU A 259 -5.87 -13.03 -6.75
N GLY A 260 -5.74 -13.16 -5.44
CA GLY A 260 -5.49 -14.46 -4.81
C GLY A 260 -4.04 -14.94 -4.91
N ARG A 261 -3.07 -14.06 -5.17
CA ARG A 261 -1.66 -14.45 -5.36
C ARG A 261 -0.99 -14.76 -4.03
N GLU A 262 -0.09 -15.73 -4.04
CA GLU A 262 0.86 -15.95 -2.95
C GLU A 262 2.23 -15.40 -3.34
N VAL A 263 2.82 -14.59 -2.46
CA VAL A 263 4.12 -13.97 -2.71
C VAL A 263 4.98 -13.99 -1.46
N ARG A 264 6.29 -14.07 -1.65
CA ARG A 264 7.24 -13.95 -0.54
C ARG A 264 7.55 -12.47 -0.30
N GLY A 265 7.08 -11.95 0.84
CA GLY A 265 7.35 -10.57 1.24
C GLY A 265 8.81 -10.36 1.65
N VAL A 266 9.27 -9.11 1.65
CA VAL A 266 10.62 -8.73 2.16
C VAL A 266 10.78 -9.04 3.66
N GLY A 267 9.67 -9.17 4.39
CA GLY A 267 9.62 -9.68 5.75
C GLY A 267 10.01 -11.17 5.91
N GLY A 268 10.11 -11.92 4.80
CA GLY A 268 10.41 -13.35 4.78
C GLY A 268 9.17 -14.25 4.81
N ALA A 269 8.02 -13.72 5.27
CA ALA A 269 6.74 -14.43 5.31
C ALA A 269 6.12 -14.59 3.92
N THR A 270 5.37 -15.68 3.73
CA THR A 270 4.51 -15.88 2.55
C THR A 270 3.21 -15.12 2.77
N LEU A 271 3.00 -14.06 2.00
CA LEU A 271 1.79 -13.26 1.99
C LEU A 271 0.77 -13.92 1.07
N ARG A 272 -0.37 -14.29 1.63
CA ARG A 272 -1.44 -15.00 0.92
C ARG A 272 -2.49 -14.05 0.38
N ARG A 273 -3.14 -14.51 -0.69
CA ARG A 273 -4.31 -13.87 -1.30
C ARG A 273 -4.06 -12.41 -1.71
N CYS A 274 -2.82 -12.05 -2.03
CA CYS A 274 -2.43 -10.70 -2.42
C CYS A 274 -3.16 -10.25 -3.69
N ILE A 275 -3.40 -8.94 -3.76
CA ILE A 275 -3.82 -8.25 -4.97
C ILE A 275 -2.56 -8.04 -5.80
N GLN A 276 -2.59 -8.41 -7.08
CA GLN A 276 -1.54 -8.08 -8.04
C GLN A 276 -1.97 -6.86 -8.85
N THR A 277 -1.06 -5.94 -9.12
CA THR A 277 -1.29 -4.74 -9.91
C THR A 277 -0.10 -4.44 -10.81
N ASP A 278 -0.33 -3.76 -11.93
CA ASP A 278 0.72 -3.18 -12.78
C ASP A 278 1.01 -1.71 -12.44
N ALA A 279 0.25 -1.12 -11.51
CA ALA A 279 0.61 0.16 -10.91
C ALA A 279 2.00 0.03 -10.28
N ALA A 280 2.87 1.01 -10.52
CA ALA A 280 4.26 0.86 -10.13
C ALA A 280 4.43 0.84 -8.60
N ILE A 281 4.88 -0.30 -8.06
CA ILE A 281 5.19 -0.52 -6.65
C ILE A 281 6.71 -0.63 -6.49
N ASN A 282 7.31 0.30 -5.75
CA ASN A 282 8.75 0.45 -5.58
C ASN A 282 9.10 0.72 -4.11
N PRO A 283 10.37 0.54 -3.69
CA PRO A 283 10.84 1.05 -2.41
C PRO A 283 10.43 2.53 -2.26
N GLY A 284 9.62 2.81 -1.24
CA GLY A 284 9.07 4.15 -1.02
C GLY A 284 7.55 4.24 -0.96
N ASN A 285 6.80 3.45 -1.74
CA ASN A 285 5.33 3.34 -1.59
C ASN A 285 4.88 2.11 -0.79
N SER A 286 5.82 1.24 -0.40
CA SER A 286 5.59 0.17 0.58
C SER A 286 5.06 0.72 1.88
N GLY A 287 4.00 0.10 2.39
CA GLY A 287 3.22 0.53 3.54
C GLY A 287 2.15 1.58 3.22
N GLY A 288 2.21 2.21 2.04
CA GLY A 288 1.20 3.15 1.54
C GLY A 288 -0.05 2.46 1.00
N PRO A 289 -1.13 3.22 0.75
CA PRO A 289 -2.39 2.66 0.28
C PRO A 289 -2.38 2.31 -1.21
N LEU A 290 -3.05 1.21 -1.54
CA LEU A 290 -3.60 0.92 -2.87
C LEU A 290 -5.09 1.27 -2.85
N LEU A 291 -5.54 2.05 -3.84
CA LEU A 291 -6.86 2.68 -3.90
C LEU A 291 -7.63 2.22 -5.13
N ASP A 292 -8.95 2.09 -5.00
CA ASP A 292 -9.86 1.99 -6.15
C ASP A 292 -10.13 3.36 -6.79
N SER A 293 -10.89 3.38 -7.89
CA SER A 293 -11.26 4.61 -8.60
C SER A 293 -12.11 5.60 -7.79
N ALA A 294 -12.65 5.18 -6.64
CA ALA A 294 -13.38 6.05 -5.71
C ALA A 294 -12.48 6.58 -4.58
N GLY A 295 -11.16 6.34 -4.64
CA GLY A 295 -10.20 6.74 -3.61
C GLY A 295 -10.32 5.96 -2.31
N ARG A 296 -10.92 4.77 -2.34
CA ARG A 296 -11.07 3.90 -1.16
C ARG A 296 -9.95 2.88 -1.10
N LEU A 297 -9.44 2.62 0.10
CA LEU A 297 -8.42 1.62 0.37
C LEU A 297 -8.90 0.22 -0.04
N ILE A 298 -8.16 -0.41 -0.96
CA ILE A 298 -8.37 -1.80 -1.38
C ILE A 298 -7.20 -2.71 -0.97
N GLY A 299 -6.04 -2.14 -0.65
CA GLY A 299 -4.93 -2.88 -0.06
C GLY A 299 -3.78 -2.01 0.44
N VAL A 300 -2.76 -2.63 1.02
CA VAL A 300 -1.51 -1.98 1.44
C VAL A 300 -0.38 -2.45 0.54
N ASN A 301 0.29 -1.52 -0.13
CA ASN A 301 1.38 -1.82 -1.06
C ASN A 301 2.53 -2.51 -0.34
N VAL A 302 3.09 -3.57 -0.92
CA VAL A 302 4.20 -4.32 -0.33
C VAL A 302 5.33 -4.48 -1.35
N ALA A 303 6.55 -4.16 -0.92
CA ALA A 303 7.75 -4.55 -1.64
C ALA A 303 7.91 -6.08 -1.57
N ILE A 304 8.05 -6.69 -2.74
CA ILE A 304 8.37 -8.11 -2.86
C ILE A 304 9.85 -8.32 -3.18
N TYR A 305 10.37 -9.49 -2.83
CA TYR A 305 11.73 -9.86 -3.20
C TYR A 305 11.77 -10.18 -4.71
N SER A 306 12.33 -9.26 -5.51
CA SER A 306 12.56 -9.46 -6.94
C SER A 306 14.02 -9.83 -7.20
N GLN A 307 14.29 -10.81 -8.06
CA GLN A 307 15.65 -11.13 -8.50
C GLN A 307 16.33 -9.95 -9.23
N SER A 308 15.55 -9.06 -9.85
CA SER A 308 16.07 -7.87 -10.55
C SER A 308 16.18 -6.62 -9.68
N GLY A 309 15.63 -6.61 -8.46
CA GLY A 309 15.66 -5.45 -7.56
C GLY A 309 14.80 -4.24 -7.97
N GLY A 310 14.09 -4.28 -9.11
CA GLY A 310 13.20 -3.22 -9.60
C GLY A 310 11.80 -3.70 -9.97
N ASN A 311 10.90 -2.77 -10.27
CA ASN A 311 9.55 -3.08 -10.75
C ASN A 311 9.56 -3.46 -12.24
N ASN A 312 9.20 -4.71 -12.54
CA ASN A 312 9.05 -5.22 -13.91
C ASN A 312 7.57 -5.19 -14.39
N GLY A 313 6.76 -4.27 -13.86
CA GLY A 313 5.31 -4.19 -14.12
C GLY A 313 4.47 -5.13 -13.26
N ILE A 314 5.00 -5.62 -12.13
CA ILE A 314 4.30 -6.54 -11.23
C ILE A 314 4.47 -6.06 -9.79
N GLY A 315 3.42 -5.43 -9.26
CA GLY A 315 3.29 -5.01 -7.88
C GLY A 315 2.29 -5.86 -7.09
N PHE A 316 2.41 -5.83 -5.77
CA PHE A 316 1.53 -6.57 -4.86
C PHE A 316 1.03 -5.70 -3.72
N ALA A 317 -0.18 -6.00 -3.25
CA ALA A 317 -0.75 -5.39 -2.06
C ALA A 317 -1.49 -6.41 -1.18
N ILE A 318 -1.39 -6.22 0.14
CA ILE A 318 -2.16 -6.97 1.13
C ILE A 318 -3.61 -6.49 1.06
N PRO A 319 -4.62 -7.36 0.87
CA PRO A 319 -6.02 -6.95 0.68
C PRO A 319 -6.60 -6.22 1.90
N VAL A 320 -7.42 -5.19 1.69
CA VAL A 320 -8.00 -4.37 2.77
C VAL A 320 -8.83 -5.18 3.78
N ASP A 321 -9.47 -6.28 3.38
CA ASP A 321 -10.22 -7.11 4.32
C ASP A 321 -9.29 -7.85 5.31
N THR A 322 -8.10 -8.27 4.85
CA THR A 322 -7.03 -8.77 5.72
C THR A 322 -6.54 -7.66 6.65
N VAL A 323 -6.29 -6.46 6.11
CA VAL A 323 -5.82 -5.30 6.86
C VAL A 323 -6.81 -4.94 7.97
N ARG A 324 -8.11 -4.83 7.67
CA ARG A 324 -9.16 -4.50 8.64
C ARG A 324 -9.18 -5.47 9.82
N ARG A 325 -9.09 -6.78 9.53
CA ARG A 325 -9.05 -7.84 10.57
C ARG A 325 -7.79 -7.75 11.43
N VAL A 326 -6.63 -7.58 10.81
CA VAL A 326 -5.33 -7.53 11.49
C VAL A 326 -5.21 -6.25 12.33
N VAL A 327 -5.41 -5.08 11.72
CA VAL A 327 -5.30 -3.77 12.38
C VAL A 327 -6.27 -3.65 13.54
N GLY A 328 -7.50 -4.16 13.39
CA GLY A 328 -8.47 -4.19 14.49
C GLY A 328 -8.00 -4.99 15.70
N GLN A 329 -7.25 -6.09 15.49
CA GLN A 329 -6.65 -6.85 16.59
C GLN A 329 -5.41 -6.16 17.16
N LEU A 330 -4.55 -5.62 16.30
CA LEU A 330 -3.35 -4.89 16.74
C LEU A 330 -3.71 -3.71 17.63
N ILE A 331 -4.72 -2.91 17.26
CA ILE A 331 -5.18 -1.78 18.07
C ILE A 331 -5.76 -2.24 19.41
N LYS A 332 -6.51 -3.36 19.43
CA LYS A 332 -7.21 -3.82 20.65
C LYS A 332 -6.30 -4.60 21.61
N LYS A 333 -5.35 -5.38 21.08
CA LYS A 333 -4.60 -6.39 21.83
C LYS A 333 -3.07 -6.24 21.72
N GLY A 334 -2.59 -5.36 20.84
CA GLY A 334 -1.16 -5.21 20.52
C GLY A 334 -0.57 -6.34 19.66
N ARG A 335 -1.34 -7.40 19.38
CA ARG A 335 -0.90 -8.58 18.61
C ARG A 335 -2.08 -9.27 17.91
N VAL A 336 -1.77 -9.99 16.84
CA VAL A 336 -2.75 -10.84 16.15
C VAL A 336 -2.84 -12.19 16.86
N VAL A 337 -4.06 -12.59 17.16
CA VAL A 337 -4.37 -13.84 17.83
C VAL A 337 -4.73 -14.87 16.76
N LYS A 338 -3.96 -15.97 16.68
CA LYS A 338 -4.14 -17.02 15.67
C LYS A 338 -4.55 -18.34 16.30
N PRO A 339 -5.41 -19.14 15.65
CA PRO A 339 -5.67 -20.50 16.06
C PRO A 339 -4.40 -21.36 15.91
N SER A 340 -4.26 -22.37 16.75
CA SER A 340 -3.16 -23.34 16.68
C SER A 340 -3.56 -24.67 17.26
N ILE A 341 -3.06 -25.74 16.65
CA ILE A 341 -3.08 -27.09 17.20
C ILE A 341 -1.85 -27.36 18.10
N GLY A 342 -0.87 -26.47 18.18
CA GLY A 342 0.30 -26.61 19.07
C GLY A 342 1.35 -27.62 18.59
N VAL A 343 1.67 -27.63 17.28
CA VAL A 343 2.71 -28.48 16.69
C VAL A 343 3.76 -27.65 15.97
N VAL A 344 4.99 -28.15 15.93
CA VAL A 344 6.05 -27.72 15.02
C VAL A 344 6.22 -28.81 13.96
N VAL A 345 6.19 -28.44 12.69
CA VAL A 345 6.28 -29.40 11.57
C VAL A 345 7.57 -29.22 10.78
N ALA A 346 8.03 -30.31 10.16
CA ALA A 346 9.17 -30.29 9.24
C ALA A 346 8.76 -29.59 7.95
N ASP A 347 9.68 -28.84 7.32
CA ASP A 347 9.45 -28.33 5.97
C ASP A 347 9.36 -29.48 4.95
N ASP A 348 8.69 -29.24 3.82
CA ASP A 348 8.48 -30.28 2.80
C ASP A 348 9.79 -30.84 2.23
N GLY A 349 10.88 -30.07 2.24
CA GLY A 349 12.21 -30.52 1.83
C GLY A 349 12.75 -31.60 2.77
N THR A 350 12.69 -31.33 4.07
CA THR A 350 13.04 -32.29 5.13
C THR A 350 12.16 -33.56 5.05
N VAL A 351 10.84 -33.41 4.84
CA VAL A 351 9.92 -34.55 4.68
C VAL A 351 10.33 -35.42 3.49
N ARG A 352 10.65 -34.81 2.34
CA ARG A 352 11.14 -35.53 1.16
C ARG A 352 12.44 -36.28 1.43
N GLN A 353 13.42 -35.64 2.06
CA GLN A 353 14.71 -36.26 2.38
C GLN A 353 14.55 -37.48 3.30
N LEU A 354 13.70 -37.36 4.32
CA LEU A 354 13.38 -38.48 5.22
C LEU A 354 12.62 -39.61 4.51
N SER A 355 11.79 -39.26 3.53
CA SER A 355 11.06 -40.25 2.70
C SER A 355 11.98 -41.05 1.76
N SER A 356 13.09 -40.46 1.32
CA SER A 356 14.05 -41.15 0.43
C SER A 356 14.89 -42.19 1.19
N GLY A 357 15.16 -41.95 2.47
CA GLY A 357 15.98 -42.84 3.32
C GLY A 357 15.19 -43.87 4.14
N MET A 358 13.87 -43.70 4.28
CA MET A 358 13.01 -44.54 5.12
C MET A 358 11.70 -44.86 4.38
N ASN A 359 11.06 -46.00 4.70
CA ASN A 359 9.78 -46.45 4.10
C ASN A 359 9.86 -47.03 2.66
N GLY A 360 10.95 -47.73 2.32
CA GLY A 360 11.07 -48.46 1.05
C GLY A 360 10.95 -47.57 -0.20
N GLY A 361 11.31 -46.29 -0.10
CA GLY A 361 11.25 -45.32 -1.19
C GLY A 361 9.88 -44.67 -1.43
N LYS A 362 8.86 -44.95 -0.60
CA LYS A 362 7.54 -44.30 -0.74
C LYS A 362 7.54 -42.92 -0.11
N ALA A 363 7.17 -41.91 -0.90
CA ALA A 363 7.00 -40.53 -0.46
C ALA A 363 6.02 -40.42 0.72
N LEU A 364 6.46 -39.80 1.82
CA LEU A 364 5.56 -39.36 2.89
C LEU A 364 4.78 -38.15 2.37
N ARG A 365 3.45 -38.23 2.43
CA ARG A 365 2.53 -37.12 2.13
C ARG A 365 1.82 -36.74 3.42
N GLY A 366 1.78 -35.45 3.71
CA GLY A 366 1.28 -34.90 4.97
C GLY A 366 2.32 -34.08 5.73
N ALA A 367 1.91 -33.50 6.85
CA ALA A 367 2.76 -32.65 7.67
C ALA A 367 3.38 -33.46 8.82
N LEU A 368 4.71 -33.66 8.78
CA LEU A 368 5.43 -34.42 9.80
C LEU A 368 5.62 -33.57 11.06
N VAL A 369 5.11 -34.05 12.20
CA VAL A 369 5.29 -33.38 13.48
C VAL A 369 6.72 -33.60 14.00
N MET A 370 7.45 -32.51 14.11
CA MET A 370 8.79 -32.48 14.68
C MET A 370 8.74 -32.32 16.19
N ASP A 371 7.89 -31.40 16.66
CA ASP A 371 7.72 -31.16 18.09
C ASP A 371 6.26 -30.81 18.41
N VAL A 372 5.90 -30.96 19.67
CA VAL A 372 4.57 -30.62 20.18
C VAL A 372 4.73 -29.67 21.35
N THR A 373 4.05 -28.53 21.30
CA THR A 373 4.10 -27.53 22.37
C THR A 373 3.66 -28.16 23.68
N GLU A 374 4.52 -28.10 24.70
CA GLU A 374 4.24 -28.63 26.03
C GLU A 374 2.93 -28.04 26.58
N ASN A 375 2.06 -28.89 27.13
CA ASN A 375 0.71 -28.52 27.59
C ASN A 375 -0.21 -27.89 26.52
N GLY A 376 0.21 -27.90 25.25
CA GLY A 376 -0.55 -27.40 24.11
C GLY A 376 -1.66 -28.36 23.66
N PRO A 377 -2.50 -27.95 22.71
CA PRO A 377 -3.65 -28.74 22.26
C PRO A 377 -3.29 -30.14 21.74
N ALA A 378 -2.27 -30.22 20.86
CA ALA A 378 -1.77 -31.48 20.32
C ALA A 378 -1.18 -32.39 21.40
N ALA A 379 -0.48 -31.84 22.40
CA ALA A 379 0.08 -32.63 23.50
C ALA A 379 -1.05 -33.23 24.35
N LYS A 380 -2.07 -32.44 24.70
CA LYS A 380 -3.25 -32.90 25.44
C LYS A 380 -4.06 -33.96 24.69
N ALA A 381 -4.03 -33.91 23.36
CA ALA A 381 -4.60 -34.91 22.48
C ALA A 381 -3.69 -36.13 22.25
N GLY A 382 -2.46 -36.14 22.76
CA GLY A 382 -1.55 -37.28 22.66
C GLY A 382 -0.85 -37.41 21.30
N LEU A 383 -0.80 -36.34 20.50
CA LEU A 383 0.10 -36.27 19.35
C LEU A 383 1.56 -36.26 19.82
N ARG A 384 2.45 -36.77 18.99
CA ARG A 384 3.87 -36.98 19.31
C ARG A 384 4.78 -36.34 18.28
N GLY A 385 5.80 -35.63 18.78
CA GLY A 385 6.90 -35.12 17.98
C GLY A 385 7.90 -36.21 17.59
N THR A 386 8.73 -35.87 16.61
CA THR A 386 9.87 -36.67 16.18
C THR A 386 10.95 -36.61 17.25
N ARG A 387 11.49 -37.76 17.67
CA ARG A 387 12.50 -37.82 18.73
C ARG A 387 13.65 -38.74 18.37
N ARG A 388 14.78 -38.57 19.06
CA ARG A 388 15.92 -39.48 18.97
C ARG A 388 15.76 -40.58 20.01
N GLY A 389 15.51 -41.81 19.55
CA GLY A 389 15.44 -43.00 20.39
C GLY A 389 16.76 -43.78 20.41
N PRO A 390 16.83 -44.86 21.20
CA PRO A 390 18.03 -45.71 21.33
C PRO A 390 18.48 -46.36 20.01
N ARG A 391 17.55 -46.53 19.06
CA ARG A 391 17.77 -47.18 17.76
C ARG A 391 17.81 -46.20 16.59
N GLY A 392 17.91 -44.89 16.86
CA GLY A 392 17.95 -43.85 15.82
C GLY A 392 16.76 -42.90 15.89
N LEU A 393 16.43 -42.26 14.76
CA LEU A 393 15.35 -41.29 14.67
C LEU A 393 13.99 -42.00 14.68
N GLU A 394 13.14 -41.67 15.64
CA GLU A 394 11.75 -42.12 15.71
C GLU A 394 10.85 -40.98 15.23
N LEU A 395 10.30 -41.13 14.01
CA LEU A 395 9.41 -40.12 13.44
C LEU A 395 8.16 -39.94 14.30
N GLY A 396 7.75 -38.68 14.42
CA GLY A 396 6.53 -38.29 15.09
C GLY A 396 5.27 -38.69 14.32
N ASP A 397 4.16 -38.09 14.71
CA ASP A 397 2.91 -38.25 14.00
C ASP A 397 2.96 -37.48 12.66
N LEU A 398 2.43 -38.10 11.60
CA LEU A 398 2.27 -37.50 10.28
C LEU A 398 0.80 -37.11 10.11
N ILE A 399 0.51 -35.82 10.03
CA ILE A 399 -0.86 -35.30 9.88
C ILE A 399 -1.29 -35.44 8.41
N LEU A 400 -2.46 -36.05 8.21
CA LEU A 400 -3.02 -36.41 6.89
C LEU A 400 -4.28 -35.61 6.55
N ALA A 401 -5.02 -35.15 7.55
CA ALA A 401 -6.20 -34.30 7.36
C ALA A 401 -6.54 -33.52 8.65
N ILE A 402 -7.22 -32.39 8.47
CA ILE A 402 -7.81 -31.57 9.53
C ILE A 402 -9.26 -31.24 9.16
N GLY A 403 -10.22 -31.73 9.94
CA GLY A 403 -11.64 -31.68 9.58
C GLY A 403 -11.89 -32.44 8.28
N SER A 404 -12.44 -31.75 7.28
CA SER A 404 -12.63 -32.25 5.91
C SER A 404 -11.44 -32.00 4.98
N GLU A 405 -10.48 -31.15 5.38
CA GLU A 405 -9.37 -30.73 4.53
C GLU A 405 -8.24 -31.76 4.56
N LYS A 406 -7.84 -32.23 3.37
CA LYS A 406 -6.71 -33.14 3.22
C LYS A 406 -5.39 -32.36 3.35
N VAL A 407 -4.43 -32.93 4.05
CA VAL A 407 -3.09 -32.35 4.21
C VAL A 407 -2.09 -33.18 3.42
N GLU A 408 -1.57 -32.63 2.32
CA GLU A 408 -0.52 -33.28 1.52
C GLU A 408 0.86 -32.65 1.78
N CYS A 409 0.91 -31.38 2.15
CA CYS A 409 2.10 -30.61 2.48
C CYS A 409 1.90 -29.70 3.71
N VAL A 410 2.98 -29.07 4.18
CA VAL A 410 2.92 -28.13 5.32
C VAL A 410 1.94 -26.98 5.07
N GLU A 411 1.87 -26.52 3.84
CA GLU A 411 1.03 -25.41 3.43
C GLU A 411 -0.46 -25.70 3.65
N ASP A 412 -0.91 -26.89 3.25
CA ASP A 412 -2.30 -27.32 3.45
C ASP A 412 -2.69 -27.29 4.93
N LEU A 413 -1.80 -27.75 5.81
CA LEU A 413 -2.03 -27.73 7.25
C LEU A 413 -2.15 -26.29 7.78
N LEU A 414 -1.22 -25.42 7.41
CA LEU A 414 -1.23 -24.03 7.86
C LEU A 414 -2.48 -23.30 7.39
N SER A 415 -2.81 -23.43 6.11
CA SER A 415 -3.99 -22.83 5.49
C SER A 415 -5.29 -23.33 6.13
N ALA A 416 -5.40 -24.63 6.41
CA ALA A 416 -6.59 -25.18 7.05
C ALA A 416 -6.71 -24.78 8.52
N VAL A 417 -5.62 -24.68 9.29
CA VAL A 417 -5.65 -24.16 10.66
C VAL A 417 -6.02 -22.68 10.69
N ASP A 418 -5.47 -21.87 9.77
CA ASP A 418 -5.75 -20.42 9.69
C ASP A 418 -7.22 -20.11 9.33
N ALA A 419 -7.94 -21.06 8.72
CA ALA A 419 -9.36 -20.95 8.41
C ALA A 419 -10.30 -21.22 9.61
N LEU A 420 -9.77 -21.74 10.72
CA LEU A 420 -10.54 -22.09 11.91
C LEU A 420 -10.49 -20.98 12.98
N ASN A 421 -11.31 -21.11 14.02
CA ASN A 421 -11.32 -20.20 15.15
C ASN A 421 -10.70 -20.83 16.41
N ILE A 422 -10.22 -19.99 17.31
CA ILE A 422 -9.79 -20.43 18.63
C ILE A 422 -10.99 -20.97 19.41
N GLY A 423 -10.80 -22.12 20.03
CA GLY A 423 -11.84 -22.83 20.76
C GLY A 423 -12.58 -23.87 19.92
N ASP A 424 -12.42 -23.86 18.60
CA ASP A 424 -13.00 -24.87 17.71
C ASP A 424 -12.48 -26.27 18.07
N MET A 425 -13.36 -27.26 17.95
CA MET A 425 -13.02 -28.68 18.09
C MET A 425 -12.85 -29.26 16.69
N VAL A 426 -11.64 -29.69 16.33
CA VAL A 426 -11.35 -30.24 15.00
C VAL A 426 -10.83 -31.65 15.09
N SER A 427 -11.26 -32.51 14.17
CA SER A 427 -10.67 -33.83 13.98
C SER A 427 -9.35 -33.72 13.23
N ILE A 428 -8.30 -34.34 13.75
CA ILE A 428 -7.00 -34.50 13.10
C ILE A 428 -6.84 -35.97 12.76
N LYS A 429 -6.78 -36.28 11.46
CA LYS A 429 -6.38 -37.60 10.98
C LYS A 429 -4.87 -37.63 10.87
N TYR A 430 -4.24 -38.59 11.53
CA TYR A 430 -2.79 -38.72 11.55
C TYR A 430 -2.37 -40.18 11.44
N ARG A 431 -1.09 -40.40 11.16
CA ARG A 431 -0.45 -41.71 11.19
C ARG A 431 0.78 -41.64 12.08
N ARG A 432 0.93 -42.61 12.99
CA ARG A 432 2.08 -42.66 13.89
C ARG A 432 3.24 -43.39 13.23
N GLY A 433 4.36 -42.72 13.03
CA GLY A 433 5.50 -43.25 12.28
C GLY A 433 5.19 -43.46 10.80
N THR A 434 6.00 -44.27 10.10
CA THR A 434 5.88 -44.50 8.65
C THR A 434 4.83 -45.55 8.26
N LEU A 435 4.61 -46.55 9.13
CA LEU A 435 3.81 -47.74 8.85
C LEU A 435 2.67 -47.97 9.86
N GLY A 436 2.44 -47.05 10.80
CA GLY A 436 1.33 -47.16 11.75
C GLY A 436 -0.03 -47.08 11.07
N PRO A 437 -1.11 -47.57 11.71
CA PRO A 437 -2.46 -47.35 11.24
C PRO A 437 -2.80 -45.86 11.27
N GLU A 438 -3.71 -45.44 10.39
CA GLU A 438 -4.31 -44.12 10.48
C GLU A 438 -5.19 -44.04 11.74
N SER A 439 -5.13 -42.93 12.44
CA SER A 439 -5.88 -42.66 13.67
C SER A 439 -6.48 -41.26 13.59
N VAL A 440 -7.53 -41.02 14.36
CA VAL A 440 -8.18 -39.71 14.44
C VAL A 440 -8.19 -39.28 15.90
N VAL A 441 -7.86 -38.02 16.13
CA VAL A 441 -8.01 -37.38 17.44
C VAL A 441 -8.75 -36.07 17.29
N THR A 442 -9.50 -35.67 18.30
CA THR A 442 -10.14 -34.35 18.33
C THR A 442 -9.30 -33.39 19.15
N ILE A 443 -8.97 -32.24 18.59
CA ILE A 443 -8.18 -31.19 19.23
C ILE A 443 -9.03 -29.93 19.37
N LYS A 444 -9.01 -29.33 20.57
CA LYS A 444 -9.52 -27.98 20.81
C LYS A 444 -8.47 -26.96 20.43
N LEU A 445 -8.67 -26.16 19.39
CA LEU A 445 -7.69 -25.17 18.98
C LEU A 445 -7.50 -24.13 20.08
N ALA A 446 -6.25 -23.81 20.38
CA ALA A 446 -5.89 -22.76 21.31
C ALA A 446 -5.27 -21.58 20.54
N GLU A 447 -5.02 -20.50 21.26
CA GLU A 447 -4.20 -19.43 20.76
C GLU A 447 -2.78 -19.93 20.47
N LYS A 448 -2.27 -19.62 19.27
CA LYS A 448 -0.86 -19.81 18.90
C LYS A 448 -0.01 -19.02 19.89
N GLN A 449 0.74 -19.71 20.73
CA GLN A 449 1.78 -19.08 21.52
C GLN A 449 2.82 -18.52 20.57
N THR A 450 2.77 -17.21 20.35
CA THR A 450 3.77 -16.47 19.61
C THR A 450 4.74 -15.87 20.62
N ARG A 451 6.05 -15.89 20.29
CA ARG A 451 6.98 -15.01 21.01
C ARG A 451 6.48 -13.59 20.85
N GLU A 452 6.44 -12.82 21.94
CA GLU A 452 6.17 -11.38 21.84
C GLU A 452 7.07 -10.79 20.75
N VAL A 453 6.49 -9.99 19.85
CA VAL A 453 7.29 -9.15 18.97
C VAL A 453 7.92 -8.10 19.88
N VAL A 454 9.12 -8.37 20.37
CA VAL A 454 9.91 -7.41 21.12
C VAL A 454 10.29 -6.32 20.14
N SER A 455 9.69 -5.14 20.32
CA SER A 455 10.03 -3.94 19.58
C SER A 455 10.62 -2.94 20.54
N ASN A 456 11.69 -2.28 20.09
CA ASN A 456 12.31 -1.18 20.83
C ASN A 456 11.48 0.12 20.73
N LEU A 457 10.41 0.16 19.92
CA LEU A 457 9.49 1.29 19.71
C LEU A 457 8.37 1.39 20.75
N ARG A 458 8.51 0.81 21.95
CA ARG A 458 7.46 0.89 22.98
C ARG A 458 7.38 2.32 23.56
N ARG A 459 6.18 2.74 23.97
CA ARG A 459 5.98 3.99 24.73
C ARG A 459 6.83 3.89 26.01
N LYS A 460 7.69 4.88 26.24
CA LYS A 460 8.48 4.99 27.48
C LYS A 460 7.60 5.32 28.66
#